data_AF-A0A2T5XX94-F1
#
_entry.id   AF-A0A2T5XX94-F1
#
_cell.length_a   1.000
_cell.length_b   1.000
_cell.length_c   1.000
_cell.angle_alpha   90.00
_cell.angle_beta   90.00
_cell.angle_gamma   90.00
#
_symmetry.space_group_name_H-M   'P 1'
#
loop_
_entity.id
_entity.type
_entity.pdbx_description
1 polymer ?
#
loop_
_entity_poly.entity_id
_entity_poly.type
_entity_poly.pdbx_seq_one_letter_code
_entity_poly.pdbx_strand_id
1 'polypeptide(L)' 'MKVGNKVRVSPFITTDPYGKKGKVGKLTDIRTYEDYTLGIITFADNSVGIYDVECLEPINE' A
#
# COMPACT_ATOMS: atom_id res chain seq x y z
N MET A 1 4.59 9.97 -2.28
CA MET A 1 4.56 8.95 -1.20
C MET A 1 5.99 8.49 -0.95
N LYS A 2 6.44 8.35 0.30
CA LYS A 2 7.81 7.87 0.62
C LYS A 2 7.78 6.71 1.61
N VAL A 3 8.80 5.86 1.56
CA VAL A 3 9.02 4.83 2.58
C VAL A 3 8.99 5.47 3.97
N GLY A 4 8.27 4.83 4.89
CA GLY A 4 8.00 5.33 6.23
C GLY A 4 6.66 6.04 6.39
N ASN A 5 6.01 6.49 5.32
CA ASN A 5 4.68 7.10 5.40
C ASN A 5 3.58 6.09 5.74
N LYS A 6 2.54 6.57 6.43
CA LYS A 6 1.26 5.87 6.50
C LYS A 6 0.51 6.02 5.18
N VAL A 7 -0.07 4.93 4.74
CA VAL A 7 -0.84 4.84 3.50
C VAL A 7 -2.10 4.03 3.77
N ARG A 8 -3.17 4.34 3.06
CA ARG A 8 -4.40 3.55 3.04
C ARG A 8 -4.48 2.79 1.73
N VAL A 9 -4.78 1.50 1.78
CA VAL A 9 -5.18 0.77 0.58
C VAL A 9 -6.54 1.30 0.16
N SER A 10 -6.68 1.78 -1.08
CA SER A 10 -7.90 2.45 -1.52
C SER A 10 -9.14 1.57 -1.29
N PRO A 11 -10.23 2.12 -0.72
CA PRO A 11 -11.47 1.38 -0.52
C PRO A 11 -12.26 1.15 -1.82
N PHE A 12 -11.69 1.49 -2.98
CA PHE A 12 -12.33 1.34 -4.29
C PHE A 12 -11.62 0.34 -5.22
N ILE A 13 -10.54 -0.31 -4.77
CA ILE A 13 -9.89 -1.36 -5.58
C ILE A 13 -10.84 -2.52 -5.86
N THR A 14 -10.78 -3.06 -7.07
CA THR A 14 -11.65 -4.15 -7.54
C THR A 14 -11.14 -5.52 -7.12
N THR A 15 -9.82 -5.68 -7.00
CA THR A 15 -9.15 -6.90 -6.56
C THR A 15 -8.26 -6.62 -5.36
N ASP A 16 -8.44 -7.38 -4.29
CA ASP A 16 -7.67 -7.26 -3.05
C ASP A 16 -7.25 -8.66 -2.55
N PRO A 17 -6.10 -9.17 -2.99
CA PRO A 17 -5.66 -10.52 -2.63
C PRO A 17 -5.24 -10.63 -1.16
N TYR A 18 -5.00 -9.52 -0.45
CA TYR A 18 -4.56 -9.52 0.94
C TYR A 18 -5.67 -9.15 1.94
N GLY A 19 -6.86 -8.78 1.47
CA GLY A 19 -8.00 -8.41 2.32
C GLY A 19 -7.75 -7.14 3.14
N LYS A 20 -6.95 -6.19 2.64
CA LYS A 20 -6.59 -4.94 3.34
C LYS A 20 -7.23 -3.69 2.74
N LYS A 21 -8.21 -3.82 1.86
CA LYS A 21 -9.01 -2.72 1.32
C LYS A 21 -9.52 -1.79 2.44
N GLY A 22 -9.25 -0.49 2.29
CA GLY A 22 -9.57 0.55 3.27
C GLY A 22 -8.72 0.55 4.55
N LYS A 23 -7.82 -0.43 4.73
CA LYS A 23 -6.94 -0.49 5.90
C LYS A 23 -5.72 0.41 5.72
N VAL A 24 -5.24 0.89 6.86
CA VAL A 24 -4.03 1.71 6.95
C VAL A 24 -2.85 0.84 7.32
N GLY A 25 -1.73 1.07 6.66
CA GLY A 25 -0.44 0.46 7.00
C GLY A 25 0.71 1.43 6.75
N LYS A 26 1.92 0.97 7.06
CA LYS A 26 3.15 1.72 6.82
C LYS A 26 3.80 1.23 5.54
N LEU A 27 4.10 2.14 4.63
CA LEU A 27 4.88 1.84 3.44
C LEU A 27 6.32 1.52 3.85
N THR A 28 6.77 0.29 3.64
CA THR A 28 8.09 -0.20 4.10
C THR A 28 9.09 -0.33 2.97
N ASP A 29 8.65 -0.49 1.73
CA ASP A 29 9.50 -0.53 0.55
C ASP A 29 8.73 -0.06 -0.70
N ILE A 30 9.44 0.39 -1.72
CA ILE A 30 8.91 0.77 -3.03
C ILE A 30 9.79 0.13 -4.10
N ARG A 31 9.17 -0.60 -5.04
CA ARG A 31 9.87 -1.22 -6.16
C ARG A 31 9.30 -0.74 -7.47
N THR A 32 10.15 -0.13 -8.29
CA THR A 32 9.79 0.32 -9.63
C THR A 32 10.33 -0.66 -10.66
N TYR A 33 9.45 -1.09 -11.55
CA TYR A 33 9.75 -1.84 -12.77
C TYR A 33 9.50 -0.92 -13.98
N GLU A 34 9.76 -1.40 -15.19
CA GLU A 34 9.66 -0.55 -16.39
C GLU A 34 8.28 0.11 -16.54
N ASP A 35 7.20 -0.62 -16.27
CA ASP A 35 5.83 -0.15 -16.53
C ASP A 35 4.99 0.12 -15.27
N TYR A 36 5.44 -0.30 -14.08
CA TYR A 36 4.64 -0.18 -12.86
C TYR A 36 5.49 -0.03 -11.60
N THR A 37 4.89 0.55 -10.56
CA THR A 37 5.53 0.72 -9.25
C THR A 37 4.70 0.06 -8.17
N LEU A 38 5.34 -0.80 -7.37
CA LEU A 38 4.72 -1.50 -6.25
C LEU A 38 5.12 -0.87 -4.92
N GLY A 39 4.14 -0.64 -4.06
CA GLY A 39 4.34 -0.36 -2.65
C GLY A 39 4.20 -1.61 -1.80
N ILE A 40 5.17 -1.86 -0.92
CA ILE A 40 5.11 -2.91 0.09
C ILE A 40 4.68 -2.28 1.41
N ILE A 41 3.61 -2.79 2.01
CA ILE A 41 2.98 -2.23 3.20
C ILE A 41 2.98 -3.26 4.32
N THR A 42 3.43 -2.85 5.50
CA THR A 42 3.25 -3.60 6.74
C THR A 42 2.06 -3.03 7.51
N PHE A 43 1.11 -3.90 7.85
CA PHE A 43 -0.09 -3.55 8.59
C PHE A 43 0.08 -3.78 10.10
N ALA A 44 -0.87 -3.28 10.90
CA ALA A 44 -0.80 -3.36 12.37
C ALA A 44 -0.82 -4.80 12.93
N ASP A 45 -1.37 -5.75 12.17
CA ASP A 45 -1.37 -7.18 12.49
C ASP A 45 -0.08 -7.90 12.01
N ASN A 46 0.96 -7.15 11.65
CA ASN A 46 2.21 -7.63 11.06
C ASN A 46 2.06 -8.35 9.71
N SER A 47 0.87 -8.37 9.12
CA SER A 47 0.72 -8.87 7.75
C SER A 47 1.34 -7.90 6.74
N VAL A 48 1.72 -8.44 5.59
CA VAL A 48 2.30 -7.68 4.49
C VAL A 48 1.36 -7.74 3.29
N GLY A 49 1.16 -6.59 2.64
CA GLY A 49 0.49 -6.50 1.36
C GLY A 49 1.35 -5.78 0.34
N ILE A 50 1.18 -6.15 -0.92
CA ILE A 50 1.91 -5.59 -2.05
C ILE A 50 0.87 -5.06 -3.03
N TYR A 51 0.92 -3.77 -3.32
CA TYR A 51 -0.07 -3.12 -4.17
C TYR A 51 0.63 -2.23 -5.17
N ASP A 52 -0.01 -2.00 -6.31
CA ASP A 52 0.35 -0.87 -7.15
C ASP A 52 0.25 0.42 -6.33
N VAL A 53 1.20 1.33 -6.49
CA VAL A 53 1.18 2.62 -5.78
C VAL A 53 -0.06 3.44 -6.11
N GLU A 54 -0.68 3.25 -7.28
CA GLU A 54 -1.95 3.87 -7.64
C GLU A 54 -3.13 3.37 -6.79
N CYS A 55 -3.01 2.18 -6.21
CA CYS A 55 -3.98 1.63 -5.27
C CYS A 55 -3.80 2.16 -3.84
N LEU A 56 -2.80 3.02 -3.60
CA LEU A 56 -2.43 3.52 -2.27
C LEU A 56 -2.69 5.02 -2.17
N GLU A 57 -3.39 5.39 -1.10
CA GLU A 57 -3.70 6.78 -0.79
C GLU A 57 -2.77 7.23 0.36
N PRO A 58 -1.94 8.27 0.16
CA PRO A 58 -1.12 8.80 1.24
C PRO A 58 -2.02 9.39 2.34
N ILE A 59 -1.71 9.07 3.59
CA ILE A 59 -2.32 9.74 4.73
C ILE A 59 -1.32 10.79 5.20
N ASN A 60 -1.67 12.06 5.01
CA ASN A 60 -0.93 13.16 5.63
C ASN A 60 -1.33 13.19 7.12
N GLU A 61 -0.34 13.01 7.99
CA GLU A 61 -0.41 13.40 9.40
C GLU A 61 -0.01 14.86 9.55
#